data_AF-A0A914GAI8-F1
#
_entry.id   AF-A0A914GAI8-F1
#
_cell.length_a   1.000
_cell.length_b   1.000
_cell.length_c   1.000
_cell.angle_alpha   90.00
_cell.angle_beta   90.00
_cell.angle_gamma   90.00
#
_symmetry.space_group_name_H-M   'P 1'
#
loop_
_entity.id
_entity.type
_entity.pdbx_description
1 polymer ?
#
loop_
_entity_poly.entity_id
_entity_poly.type
_entity_poly.pdbx_seq_one_letter_code
_entity_poly.pdbx_strand_id
1 'polypeptide(L)'
;MTRAKCERIAKFAFDYATKHNRRKVTAVHKANIMKLGDGLFLRTCEQISKLYPKIEFENMIVDNTCMQLVSRPERFDVMVMPNLYGNIIDNLAAGLVGGAGVVPGMSIGANFCCFEPGAKHSFTEALGRNIANP
;
A
#
# COMPACT_ATOMS: atom_id res chain seq x y z
N MET A 1 3.44 0.47 16.15
CA MET A 1 4.00 -0.59 15.27
C MET A 1 4.25 -1.83 16.12
N THR A 2 3.92 -3.04 15.65
CA THR A 2 4.20 -4.29 16.39
C THR A 2 4.71 -5.34 15.44
N ARG A 3 5.70 -6.15 15.86
CA ARG A 3 6.34 -7.17 15.01
C ARG A 3 5.33 -8.10 14.35
N ALA A 4 4.41 -8.69 15.13
CA ALA A 4 3.41 -9.62 14.62
C ALA A 4 2.54 -9.04 13.48
N LYS A 5 2.10 -7.77 13.60
CA LYS A 5 1.30 -7.12 12.55
C LYS A 5 2.15 -6.77 11.31
N CYS A 6 3.42 -6.38 11.50
CA CYS A 6 4.35 -6.12 10.40
C CYS A 6 4.65 -7.41 9.61
N GLU A 7 4.91 -8.52 10.31
CA GLU A 7 5.17 -9.83 9.69
C GLU A 7 3.95 -10.28 8.89
N ARG A 8 2.76 -10.11 9.47
CA ARG A 8 1.49 -10.49 8.82
C ARG A 8 1.26 -9.72 7.51
N ILE A 9 1.41 -8.40 7.50
CA ILE A 9 1.16 -7.60 6.30
C ILE A 9 2.27 -7.78 5.25
N ALA A 10 3.53 -7.91 5.68
CA ALA A 10 4.63 -8.18 4.77
C ALA A 10 4.44 -9.53 4.08
N LYS A 11 4.14 -10.59 4.85
CA LYS A 11 3.85 -11.92 4.30
C LYS A 11 2.66 -11.88 3.34
N PHE A 12 1.60 -11.17 3.69
CA PHE A 12 0.45 -10.99 2.80
C PHE A 12 0.85 -10.32 1.48
N ALA A 13 1.68 -9.27 1.51
CA ALA A 13 2.14 -8.58 0.29
C ALA A 13 2.95 -9.50 -0.64
N PHE A 14 3.84 -10.32 -0.10
CA PHE A 14 4.61 -11.30 -0.89
C PHE A 14 3.76 -12.46 -1.39
N ASP A 15 2.84 -12.97 -0.56
CA ASP A 15 1.86 -13.99 -0.97
C ASP A 15 0.99 -13.46 -2.11
N TYR A 16 0.52 -12.21 -2.02
CA TYR A 16 -0.24 -11.52 -3.06
C TYR A 16 0.59 -11.37 -4.34
N ALA A 17 1.84 -10.90 -4.22
CA ALA A 17 2.73 -10.74 -5.36
C ALA A 17 2.94 -12.06 -6.11
N THR A 18 3.16 -13.15 -5.37
CA THR A 18 3.36 -14.48 -5.93
C THR A 18 2.08 -15.00 -6.61
N LYS A 19 0.92 -14.90 -5.95
CA LYS A 19 -0.37 -15.37 -6.49
C LYS A 19 -0.81 -14.62 -7.74
N HIS A 20 -0.48 -13.34 -7.85
CA HIS A 20 -0.87 -12.48 -8.96
C HIS A 20 0.26 -12.25 -9.98
N ASN A 21 1.29 -13.10 -9.98
CA ASN A 21 2.43 -13.05 -10.91
C ASN A 21 3.11 -11.67 -10.98
N ARG A 22 3.14 -10.96 -9.86
CA ARG A 22 3.90 -9.71 -9.70
C ARG A 22 5.36 -10.03 -9.45
N ARG A 23 6.23 -9.10 -9.82
CA ARG A 23 7.68 -9.32 -9.83
C ARG A 23 8.39 -8.59 -8.70
N LYS A 24 7.79 -7.51 -8.19
CA LYS A 24 8.45 -6.64 -7.22
C LYS A 24 7.53 -6.18 -6.09
N VAL A 25 8.09 -6.14 -4.88
CA VAL A 25 7.46 -5.57 -3.68
C VAL A 25 8.34 -4.43 -3.16
N THR A 26 7.77 -3.22 -3.04
CA THR A 26 8.42 -2.04 -2.48
C THR A 26 7.87 -1.75 -1.08
N ALA A 27 8.72 -1.79 -0.05
CA ALA A 27 8.36 -1.37 1.30
C ALA A 27 8.51 0.15 1.47
N VAL A 28 7.40 0.85 1.73
CA VAL A 28 7.39 2.32 1.92
C VAL A 28 7.45 2.67 3.39
N HIS A 29 8.37 3.55 3.78
CA HIS A 29 8.63 3.89 5.18
C HIS A 29 9.21 5.30 5.41
N LYS A 30 9.43 5.68 6.66
CA LYS A 30 10.23 6.84 7.10
C LYS A 30 11.23 6.44 8.20
N ALA A 31 11.86 5.26 8.06
CA ALA A 31 12.84 4.72 9.00
C ALA A 31 14.09 5.60 9.24
N ASN A 32 14.40 6.54 8.33
CA ASN A 32 15.45 7.53 8.54
C ASN A 32 15.15 8.49 9.71
N ILE A 33 13.86 8.79 9.96
CA ILE A 33 13.39 9.61 11.07
C ILE A 33 12.87 8.71 12.20
N MET A 34 11.90 7.84 11.92
CA MET A 34 11.28 6.94 12.90
C MET A 34 12.04 5.62 13.02
N LYS A 35 13.27 5.70 13.54
CA LYS A 35 14.23 4.58 13.56
C LYS A 35 13.72 3.31 14.24
N LEU A 36 12.91 3.43 15.30
CA LEU A 36 12.41 2.27 16.05
C LEU A 36 11.16 1.67 15.41
N GLY A 37 10.13 2.49 15.19
CA GLY A 37 8.85 2.03 14.64
C GLY A 37 8.98 1.56 13.21
N ASP A 38 9.40 2.45 12.31
CA ASP A 38 9.54 2.14 10.89
C ASP A 38 10.73 1.26 10.60
N GLY A 39 11.81 1.39 11.39
CA GLY A 39 12.91 0.44 11.32
C GLY A 39 12.48 -0.99 11.67
N LEU A 40 11.56 -1.18 12.62
CA LEU A 40 11.00 -2.50 12.90
C LEU A 40 10.20 -3.03 11.69
N PHE A 41 9.36 -2.19 11.07
CA PHE A 41 8.61 -2.58 9.87
C PHE A 41 9.53 -2.95 8.71
N LEU A 42 10.52 -2.11 8.40
CA LEU A 42 11.47 -2.35 7.31
C LEU A 42 12.27 -3.64 7.51
N ARG A 43 12.89 -3.82 8.69
CA ARG A 43 13.63 -5.06 9.00
C ARG A 43 12.76 -6.31 8.89
N THR A 44 11.48 -6.18 9.27
CA THR A 44 10.53 -7.29 9.16
C THR A 44 10.24 -7.61 7.69
N CYS A 45 10.04 -6.60 6.84
CA CYS A 45 9.85 -6.82 5.41
C CYS A 45 11.08 -7.46 4.75
N GLU A 46 12.28 -7.02 5.12
CA GLU A 46 13.56 -7.61 4.68
C GLU A 46 13.73 -9.06 5.15
N GLN A 47 13.24 -9.42 6.34
CA GLN A 47 13.27 -10.80 6.83
C GLN A 47 12.32 -11.69 6.05
N ILE A 48 11.10 -11.21 5.78
CA ILE A 48 10.10 -11.96 5.02
C ILE A 48 10.50 -12.09 3.56
N SER A 49 11.11 -11.08 2.93
CA SER A 49 11.51 -11.12 1.52
C SER A 49 12.45 -12.29 1.19
N LYS A 50 13.30 -12.69 2.15
CA LYS A 50 14.19 -13.86 2.01
C LYS A 50 13.45 -15.17 1.79
N LEU A 51 12.19 -15.28 2.22
CA LEU A 51 11.34 -16.46 2.00
C LEU A 51 10.77 -16.49 0.57
N TYR A 52 10.85 -15.40 -0.18
CA TYR A 52 10.30 -15.23 -1.53
C TYR A 52 11.39 -14.79 -2.52
N PRO A 53 12.43 -15.61 -2.77
CA PRO A 53 13.61 -15.20 -3.54
C PRO A 53 13.31 -14.86 -5.02
N LYS A 54 12.13 -15.21 -5.53
CA LYS A 54 11.68 -14.88 -6.89
C LYS A 54 11.07 -13.49 -7.02
N ILE A 55 10.76 -12.83 -5.89
CA ILE A 55 10.16 -11.50 -5.85
C ILE A 55 11.27 -10.51 -5.49
N GLU A 56 11.49 -9.53 -6.36
CA GLU A 56 12.41 -8.44 -6.08
C GLU A 56 11.90 -7.61 -4.91
N PHE A 57 12.78 -7.31 -3.96
CA PHE A 57 12.45 -6.48 -2.80
C PHE A 57 13.22 -5.16 -2.86
N GLU A 58 12.48 -4.07 -2.86
CA GLU A 58 13.02 -2.71 -2.72
C GLU A 58 12.41 -2.04 -1.48
N ASN A 59 13.06 -1.00 -0.98
CA ASN A 59 12.47 -0.09 -0.01
C ASN A 59 12.62 1.36 -0.48
N MET A 60 11.69 2.21 -0.06
CA MET A 60 11.71 3.61 -0.42
C MET A 60 11.14 4.48 0.70
N ILE A 61 11.73 5.66 0.87
CA ILE A 61 11.22 6.64 1.82
C ILE A 61 9.92 7.26 1.28
N VAL A 62 8.90 7.46 2.12
CA VAL A 62 7.55 7.87 1.71
C VAL A 62 7.50 9.21 0.95
N ASP A 63 8.34 10.17 1.31
CA ASP A 63 8.45 11.45 0.57
C ASP A 63 8.93 11.24 -0.86
N ASN A 64 10.01 10.48 -1.03
CA ASN A 64 10.50 10.13 -2.36
C ASN A 64 9.46 9.27 -3.11
N THR A 65 8.74 8.39 -2.41
CA THR A 65 7.68 7.58 -3.01
C THR A 65 6.59 8.45 -3.61
N CYS A 66 6.09 9.45 -2.87
CA CYS A 66 5.11 10.40 -3.38
C CYS A 66 5.62 11.18 -4.60
N MET A 67 6.87 11.66 -4.57
CA MET A 67 7.49 12.33 -5.72
C MET A 67 7.54 11.40 -6.95
N GLN A 68 7.98 10.16 -6.75
CA GLN A 68 8.11 9.17 -7.83
C GLN A 68 6.76 8.74 -8.38
N LEU A 69 5.71 8.65 -7.57
CA LEU A 69 4.37 8.33 -8.04
C LEU A 69 3.83 9.40 -8.99
N VAL A 70 4.13 10.68 -8.75
CA VAL A 70 3.71 11.76 -9.64
C VAL A 70 4.58 11.82 -10.90
N SER A 71 5.89 11.58 -10.78
CA SER A 71 6.82 11.72 -11.91
C SER A 71 6.90 10.49 -12.82
N ARG A 72 6.90 9.27 -12.26
CA ARG A 72 7.08 8.02 -12.99
C ARG A 72 6.47 6.83 -12.22
N PRO A 73 5.14 6.73 -12.12
CA PRO A 73 4.47 5.71 -11.33
C PRO A 73 4.68 4.28 -11.83
N GLU A 74 5.00 4.08 -13.11
CA GLU A 74 5.13 2.77 -13.75
C GLU A 74 6.29 1.93 -13.20
N ARG A 75 7.17 2.54 -12.40
CA ARG A 75 8.26 1.82 -11.72
C ARG A 75 7.79 0.92 -10.58
N PHE A 76 6.60 1.14 -10.05
CA PHE A 76 6.05 0.42 -8.91
C PHE A 76 5.21 -0.77 -9.36
N ASP A 77 5.22 -1.83 -8.55
CA ASP A 77 4.41 -3.04 -8.79
C ASP A 77 3.53 -3.28 -7.55
N VAL A 78 3.99 -4.05 -6.56
CA VAL A 78 3.32 -4.17 -5.26
C VAL A 78 3.97 -3.21 -4.27
N MET A 79 3.18 -2.44 -3.53
CA MET A 79 3.67 -1.58 -2.46
C MET A 79 3.10 -2.04 -1.12
N VAL A 80 3.96 -2.12 -0.10
CA VAL A 80 3.56 -2.47 1.27
C VAL A 80 3.99 -1.38 2.24
N MET A 81 3.10 -0.99 3.14
CA MET A 81 3.36 0.14 4.03
C MET A 81 2.48 0.12 5.29
N PRO A 82 2.89 0.83 6.36
CA PRO A 82 2.05 1.09 7.53
C PRO A 82 0.83 1.96 7.20
N ASN A 83 -0.17 1.91 8.09
CA ASN A 83 -1.50 2.50 7.92
C ASN A 83 -1.51 3.95 7.38
N LEU A 84 -0.76 4.86 8.02
CA LEU A 84 -0.78 6.27 7.64
C LEU A 84 -0.26 6.50 6.21
N TYR A 85 0.80 5.79 5.81
CA TYR A 85 1.35 5.94 4.46
C TYR A 85 0.44 5.31 3.42
N GLY A 86 -0.25 4.22 3.78
CA GLY A 86 -1.31 3.62 2.97
C GLY A 86 -2.37 4.65 2.62
N ASN A 87 -2.91 5.34 3.62
CA ASN A 87 -3.94 6.35 3.37
C ASN A 87 -3.48 7.50 2.45
N ILE A 88 -2.22 7.95 2.57
CA ILE A 88 -1.67 8.99 1.69
C ILE A 88 -1.54 8.46 0.26
N ILE A 89 -0.89 7.30 0.10
CA ILE A 89 -0.58 6.73 -1.21
C ILE A 89 -1.84 6.23 -1.92
N ASP A 90 -2.82 5.67 -1.21
CA ASP A 90 -4.09 5.21 -1.77
C ASP A 90 -4.83 6.36 -2.48
N ASN A 91 -4.93 7.52 -1.84
CA ASN A 91 -5.57 8.69 -2.44
C ASN A 91 -4.74 9.30 -3.58
N LEU A 92 -3.41 9.37 -3.42
CA LEU A 92 -2.53 9.90 -4.45
C LEU A 92 -2.57 9.03 -5.71
N ALA A 93 -2.47 7.71 -5.55
CA ALA A 93 -2.55 6.75 -6.64
C ALA A 93 -3.94 6.74 -7.28
N ALA A 94 -5.01 6.87 -6.50
CA ALA A 94 -6.36 6.99 -7.04
C ALA A 94 -6.50 8.24 -7.93
N GLY A 95 -5.94 9.37 -7.51
CA GLY A 95 -5.90 10.60 -8.31
C GLY A 95 -5.19 10.43 -9.67
N LEU A 96 -4.15 9.61 -9.73
CA LEU A 96 -3.41 9.34 -10.97
C LEU A 96 -4.21 8.55 -12.02
N VAL A 97 -5.21 7.75 -11.59
CA VAL A 97 -5.94 6.82 -12.47
C VAL A 97 -7.39 7.19 -12.71
N GLY A 98 -7.83 8.39 -12.31
CA GLY A 98 -9.19 8.89 -12.56
C GLY A 98 -9.99 9.28 -11.31
N GLY A 99 -9.40 9.20 -10.13
CA GLY A 99 -9.97 9.66 -8.87
C GLY A 99 -10.80 8.60 -8.13
N ALA A 100 -11.45 9.04 -7.05
CA ALA A 100 -12.11 8.15 -6.08
C ALA A 100 -13.26 7.32 -6.66
N GLY A 101 -13.93 7.81 -7.70
CA GLY A 101 -15.13 7.19 -8.26
C GLY A 101 -14.91 5.93 -9.09
N VAL A 102 -13.65 5.53 -9.33
CA VAL A 102 -13.33 4.37 -10.21
C VAL A 102 -12.38 3.36 -9.59
N VAL A 103 -11.81 3.66 -8.41
CA VAL A 103 -10.79 2.82 -7.78
C VAL A 103 -11.43 1.95 -6.70
N PRO A 104 -11.54 0.63 -6.91
CA PRO A 104 -12.04 -0.29 -5.89
C PRO A 104 -10.95 -0.63 -4.86
N GLY A 105 -11.40 -1.04 -3.68
CA GLY A 105 -10.57 -1.46 -2.56
C GLY A 105 -11.11 -2.72 -1.89
N MET A 106 -10.23 -3.40 -1.16
CA MET A 106 -10.57 -4.63 -0.45
C MET A 106 -9.75 -4.74 0.83
N SER A 107 -10.43 -5.05 1.93
CA SER A 107 -9.85 -5.30 3.25
C SER A 107 -9.96 -6.78 3.59
N ILE A 108 -8.82 -7.47 3.65
CA ILE A 108 -8.75 -8.92 3.92
C ILE A 108 -8.29 -9.16 5.37
N GLY A 109 -9.12 -9.86 6.14
CA GLY A 109 -8.79 -10.47 7.41
C GLY A 109 -8.45 -11.97 7.27
N ALA A 110 -8.27 -12.66 8.39
CA ALA A 110 -7.97 -14.10 8.37
C ALA A 110 -9.14 -14.94 7.83
N ASN A 111 -10.37 -14.59 8.24
CA ASN A 111 -11.60 -15.36 7.93
C ASN A 111 -12.67 -14.49 7.24
N PHE A 112 -12.38 -13.22 7.00
CA PHE A 112 -13.36 -12.25 6.51
C PHE A 112 -12.75 -11.40 5.40
N CYS A 113 -13.57 -10.98 4.47
CA CYS A 113 -13.22 -10.05 3.42
C CYS A 113 -14.30 -8.96 3.32
N CYS A 114 -13.88 -7.71 3.25
CA CYS A 114 -14.77 -6.56 3.03
C CYS A 114 -14.34 -5.83 1.76
N PHE A 115 -15.31 -5.49 0.91
CA PHE A 115 -15.08 -4.73 -0.31
C PHE A 115 -15.62 -3.31 -0.13
N GLU A 116 -14.85 -2.32 -0.55
CA GLU A 116 -15.11 -0.90 -0.30
C GLU A 116 -14.41 -0.05 -1.37
N PRO A 117 -14.74 1.24 -1.52
CA PRO A 117 -13.95 2.14 -2.37
C PRO A 117 -12.49 2.23 -1.91
N GLY A 118 -11.55 2.28 -2.86
CA GLY A 118 -10.12 2.39 -2.58
C GLY A 118 -9.75 3.75 -1.98
N ALA A 119 -10.35 4.82 -2.49
CA ALA A 119 -10.25 6.15 -1.90
C ALA A 119 -11.40 6.35 -0.91
N LYS A 120 -11.06 6.40 0.38
CA LYS A 120 -12.05 6.43 1.48
C LYS A 120 -12.35 7.83 2.03
N HIS A 121 -11.91 8.89 1.35
CA HIS A 121 -12.21 10.24 1.79
C HIS A 121 -13.68 10.57 1.48
N SER A 122 -14.38 11.11 2.47
CA SER A 122 -15.78 11.49 2.32
C SER A 122 -15.90 12.84 1.62
N PHE A 123 -16.65 12.91 0.52
CA PHE A 123 -17.04 14.15 -0.12
C PHE A 123 -18.55 14.38 0.07
N THR A 124 -18.91 14.99 1.19
CA THR A 124 -20.31 15.16 1.63
C THR A 124 -21.12 16.11 0.76
N GLU A 125 -20.47 17.01 0.02
CA GLU A 125 -21.14 17.98 -0.86
C GLU A 125 -21.86 17.34 -2.05
N ALA A 126 -21.46 16.13 -2.47
CA ALA A 126 -22.11 15.38 -3.55
C ALA A 126 -23.29 14.51 -3.08
N LEU A 127 -23.53 14.41 -1.76
CA LEU A 127 -24.54 13.53 -1.19
C LEU A 127 -25.96 13.94 -1.62
N GLY A 128 -26.76 12.96 -2.06
CA GLY A 128 -28.16 13.17 -2.43
C GLY A 128 -28.39 13.93 -3.74
N ARG A 129 -27.33 14.23 -4.50
CA ARG A 129 -27.42 15.01 -5.75
C ARG A 129 -27.51 14.16 -7.02
N ASN A 130 -27.48 12.83 -6.92
CA ASN A 130 -27.51 11.88 -8.04
C ASN A 130 -26.42 12.13 -9.11
N ILE A 131 -25.20 12.47 -8.66
CA ILE A 131 -24.02 12.75 -9.50
C ILE A 131 -22.84 11.82 -9.22
N ALA A 132 -23.02 10.83 -8.35
CA ALA A 132 -21.94 9.91 -7.97
C ALA A 132 -21.62 8.93 -9.10
N ASN A 133 -20.33 8.61 -9.26
CA ASN A 133 -19.89 7.50 -10.09
C ASN A 133 -20.07 6.19 -9.29
N PRO A 134 -20.86 5.21 -9.79
CA PRO A 134 -21.18 3.99 -9.06
C PRO A 134 -19.98 3.06 -8.82
#